data_AF-A0A965V7K8-F1
#
_entry.id   AF-A0A965V7K8-F1
#
_cell.length_a   1.000
_cell.length_b   1.000
_cell.length_c   1.000
_cell.angle_alpha   90.00
_cell.angle_beta   90.00
_cell.angle_gamma   90.00
#
_symmetry.space_group_name_H-M   'P 1'
#
loop_
_entity.id
_entity.type
_entity.pdbx_description
1 polymer ?
#
loop_
_entity_poly.entity_id
_entity_poly.type
_entity_poly.pdbx_seq_one_letter_code
_entity_poly.pdbx_strand_id
1 'polypeptide(L)'
;MRQKFQGSKKPERTTISIVGAIAFMCIALVQNTSLAAQDNQKTATNCPPLDNQKLKEMIEKSESKKVELVFFSSWCSDCGNHLNTLEGPRKILVGTFDKQPRIEKLVAKLKLPNRCFTDAGVAKKLKVTTVPTERTVTLETAERNSL
;
A
#
# COMPACT_ATOMS: atom_id res chain seq x y z
N MET A 1 -14.24 -51.44 36.35
CA MET A 1 -13.22 -52.38 35.85
C MET A 1 -12.51 -51.76 34.64
N ARG A 2 -11.18 -51.62 34.72
CA ARG A 2 -10.26 -51.47 33.57
C ARG A 2 -10.43 -52.74 32.66
N GLN A 3 -10.16 -52.81 31.36
CA GLN A 3 -8.97 -52.40 30.61
C GLN A 3 -9.03 -52.93 29.13
N LYS A 4 -8.14 -52.40 28.26
CA LYS A 4 -7.58 -52.92 26.95
C LYS A 4 -8.40 -52.62 25.68
N PHE A 5 -7.84 -52.19 24.54
CA PHE A 5 -6.57 -52.51 23.83
C PHE A 5 -5.86 -51.21 23.36
N GLN A 6 -4.54 -50.98 23.46
CA GLN A 6 -3.34 -51.63 22.88
C GLN A 6 -3.24 -51.67 21.34
N GLY A 7 -2.42 -50.73 20.83
CA GLY A 7 -1.70 -50.71 19.56
C GLY A 7 -0.78 -49.47 19.60
N SER A 8 0.44 -49.40 19.07
CA SER A 8 1.27 -50.32 18.31
C SER A 8 2.70 -49.73 18.28
N LYS A 9 3.70 -50.62 18.17
CA LYS A 9 5.05 -50.40 17.61
C LYS A 9 6.09 -49.52 18.35
N LYS A 10 7.01 -50.23 19.03
CA LYS A 10 8.47 -49.99 19.08
C LYS A 10 9.12 -50.46 17.75
N PRO A 11 10.45 -50.37 17.55
CA PRO A 11 11.49 -49.47 18.09
C PRO A 11 12.38 -48.89 16.96
N GLU A 12 13.28 -47.93 17.22
CA GLU A 12 14.68 -48.09 16.77
C GLU A 12 15.62 -47.11 17.48
N ARG A 13 16.70 -47.68 18.01
CA ARG A 13 17.89 -47.01 18.51
C ARG A 13 18.78 -46.74 17.31
N THR A 14 19.38 -45.55 17.21
CA THR A 14 20.76 -45.48 16.73
C THR A 14 21.54 -44.44 17.51
N THR A 15 22.52 -44.98 18.23
CA THR A 15 23.53 -44.30 19.03
C THR A 15 24.42 -43.43 18.13
N ILE A 16 24.77 -42.27 18.67
CA ILE A 16 25.77 -41.33 18.17
C ILE A 16 27.15 -42.01 18.21
N SER A 17 27.94 -41.91 17.13
CA SER A 17 29.39 -42.05 17.25
C SER A 17 30.11 -41.13 16.26
N ILE A 18 31.19 -40.57 16.76
CA ILE A 18 31.93 -39.38 16.35
C ILE A 18 32.98 -39.77 15.28
N VAL A 19 33.62 -38.74 14.70
CA VAL A 19 34.94 -38.71 14.06
C VAL A 19 34.88 -38.60 12.53
N GLY A 20 35.21 -37.40 12.03
CA GLY A 20 35.42 -37.17 10.60
C GLY A 20 35.47 -35.70 10.26
N ALA A 21 36.60 -35.05 10.54
CA ALA A 21 36.90 -33.74 10.02
C ALA A 21 36.98 -33.81 8.49
N ILE A 22 36.03 -33.16 7.80
CA ILE A 22 36.15 -32.83 6.38
C ILE A 22 35.80 -31.36 6.24
N ALA A 23 36.83 -30.58 5.92
CA ALA A 23 36.70 -29.22 5.46
C ALA A 23 35.86 -29.22 4.16
N PHE A 24 34.68 -28.63 4.21
CA PHE A 24 33.95 -28.21 3.02
C PHE A 24 33.56 -26.74 3.14
N MET A 25 34.14 -25.98 2.22
CA MET A 25 33.75 -24.65 1.79
C MET A 25 32.26 -24.56 1.47
N CYS A 26 31.74 -23.33 1.63
CA CYS A 26 30.38 -22.89 1.28
C CYS A 26 29.32 -23.41 2.28
N ILE A 27 28.41 -22.62 2.83
CA ILE A 27 27.60 -21.60 2.18
C ILE A 27 27.13 -20.61 3.27
N ALA A 28 27.39 -19.33 3.07
CA ALA A 28 26.68 -18.28 3.79
C ALA A 28 25.21 -18.29 3.35
N LEU A 29 24.31 -18.62 4.27
CA LEU A 29 22.86 -18.42 4.10
C LEU A 29 22.33 -17.83 5.42
N VAL A 30 21.86 -16.57 5.43
CA VAL A 30 20.46 -16.20 5.15
C VAL A 30 19.60 -16.57 6.38
N GLN A 31 18.85 -15.71 7.06
CA GLN A 31 18.36 -14.34 6.89
C GLN A 31 17.90 -13.89 8.29
N ASN A 32 18.13 -12.63 8.66
CA ASN A 32 17.13 -11.87 9.40
C ASN A 32 17.41 -10.38 9.18
N THR A 33 17.14 -9.96 7.96
CA THR A 33 16.98 -8.56 7.61
C THR A 33 15.74 -8.03 8.31
N SER A 34 15.90 -7.42 9.47
CA SER A 34 14.94 -6.48 10.01
C SER A 34 14.97 -5.21 9.14
N LEU A 35 14.39 -5.27 7.94
CA LEU A 35 13.98 -4.10 7.18
C LEU A 35 12.73 -3.51 7.85
N ALA A 36 12.91 -2.95 9.03
CA ALA A 36 12.07 -1.85 9.46
C ALA A 36 12.66 -0.60 8.81
N ALA A 37 12.32 -0.38 7.54
CA ALA A 37 12.50 0.89 6.88
C ALA A 37 11.67 1.93 7.66
N GLN A 38 12.30 2.57 8.64
CA GLN A 38 11.78 3.79 9.24
C GLN A 38 11.96 4.90 8.21
N ASP A 39 10.98 4.97 7.31
CA ASP A 39 10.74 6.14 6.46
C ASP A 39 10.32 7.26 7.42
N ASN A 40 11.33 7.98 7.91
CA ASN A 40 11.19 9.14 8.76
C ASN A 40 10.63 10.26 7.88
N GLN A 41 9.32 10.21 7.63
CA GLN A 41 8.56 11.17 6.82
C GLN A 41 8.60 12.54 7.49
N LYS A 42 9.64 13.30 7.17
CA LYS A 42 9.63 14.75 7.27
C LYS A 42 8.51 15.23 6.34
N THR A 43 7.37 15.56 6.91
CA THR A 43 6.13 15.98 6.22
C THR A 43 6.33 17.34 5.55
N ALA A 44 7.11 17.39 4.48
CA ALA A 44 6.89 18.37 3.44
C ALA A 44 5.59 17.96 2.77
N THR A 45 4.48 18.56 3.19
CA THR A 45 3.14 18.33 2.62
C THR A 45 3.05 18.95 1.23
N ASN A 46 3.95 18.54 0.33
CA ASN A 46 3.91 18.90 -1.07
C ASN A 46 2.99 17.89 -1.75
N CYS A 47 1.90 18.37 -2.35
CA CYS A 47 0.94 17.57 -3.09
C CYS A 47 1.20 17.76 -4.59
N PRO A 48 2.14 17.02 -5.20
CA PRO A 48 2.50 17.21 -6.60
C PRO A 48 1.31 16.97 -7.53
N PRO A 49 1.35 17.51 -8.76
CA PRO A 49 0.31 17.25 -9.74
C PRO A 49 0.25 15.75 -10.08
N LEU A 50 -0.97 15.20 -10.15
CA LEU A 50 -1.24 13.87 -10.68
C LEU A 50 -1.82 14.01 -12.08
N ASP A 51 -0.98 13.74 -13.06
CA ASP A 51 -1.38 13.58 -14.45
C ASP A 51 -1.69 12.11 -14.78
N ASN A 52 -2.13 11.86 -16.01
CA ASN A 52 -2.55 10.53 -16.42
C ASN A 52 -1.36 9.57 -16.57
N GLN A 53 -0.20 10.07 -17.05
CA GLN A 53 1.02 9.27 -17.18
C GLN A 53 1.47 8.76 -15.80
N LYS A 54 1.46 9.64 -14.80
CA LYS A 54 1.83 9.30 -13.44
C LYS A 54 0.85 8.32 -12.82
N LEU A 55 -0.44 8.51 -13.04
CA LEU A 55 -1.46 7.57 -12.61
C LEU A 55 -1.23 6.18 -13.23
N LYS A 56 -0.93 6.10 -14.54
CA LYS A 56 -0.62 4.85 -15.24
C LYS A 56 0.62 4.17 -14.66
N GLU A 57 1.71 4.91 -14.45
CA GLU A 57 2.91 4.37 -13.79
C GLU A 57 2.60 3.80 -12.39
N MET A 58 1.74 4.46 -11.62
CA MET A 58 1.35 4.01 -10.28
C MET A 58 0.53 2.72 -10.35
N ILE A 59 -0.36 2.58 -11.32
CA ILE A 59 -1.13 1.35 -11.57
C ILE A 59 -0.19 0.21 -11.98
N GLU A 60 0.74 0.47 -12.88
CA GLU A 60 1.69 -0.54 -13.37
C GLU A 60 2.64 -1.01 -12.26
N LYS A 61 3.07 -0.12 -11.37
CA LYS A 61 3.93 -0.44 -10.22
C LYS A 61 3.17 -1.12 -9.06
N SER A 62 1.83 -1.01 -9.04
CA SER A 62 1.01 -1.71 -8.04
C SER A 62 1.01 -3.22 -8.33
N GLU A 63 1.33 -4.04 -7.33
CA GLU A 63 1.29 -5.50 -7.42
C GLU A 63 -0.08 -6.01 -7.90
N SER A 64 -1.13 -5.32 -7.46
CA SER A 64 -2.51 -5.68 -7.77
C SER A 64 -3.05 -5.05 -9.06
N LYS A 65 -2.22 -4.29 -9.80
CA LYS A 65 -2.59 -3.54 -11.01
C LYS A 65 -3.86 -2.68 -10.84
N LYS A 66 -4.10 -2.26 -9.60
CA LYS A 66 -5.19 -1.38 -9.19
C LYS A 66 -4.67 -0.34 -8.21
N VAL A 67 -5.29 0.83 -8.25
CA VAL A 67 -5.11 1.91 -7.29
C VAL A 67 -6.46 2.46 -6.88
N GLU A 68 -6.58 2.85 -5.62
CA GLU A 68 -7.77 3.50 -5.08
C GLU A 68 -7.49 4.99 -4.94
N LEU A 69 -8.25 5.79 -5.68
CA LEU A 69 -8.18 7.25 -5.65
C LEU A 69 -9.34 7.79 -4.81
N VAL A 70 -9.05 8.73 -3.94
CA VAL A 70 -10.06 9.50 -3.21
C VAL A 70 -9.99 10.94 -3.66
N PHE A 71 -11.02 11.37 -4.37
CA PHE A 71 -11.18 12.75 -4.82
C PHE A 71 -11.81 13.58 -3.71
N PHE A 72 -11.18 14.70 -3.36
CA PHE A 72 -11.67 15.61 -2.33
C PHE A 72 -11.39 17.06 -2.71
N SER A 73 -11.99 17.98 -1.96
CA SER A 73 -11.74 19.43 -2.10
C SER A 73 -11.77 20.10 -0.73
N SER A 74 -11.12 21.25 -0.60
CA SER A 74 -11.02 22.05 0.62
C SER A 74 -12.33 22.72 1.04
N TRP A 75 -13.26 22.96 0.12
CA TRP A 75 -14.56 23.56 0.41
C TRP A 75 -15.65 22.54 0.77
N CYS A 76 -15.35 21.26 0.63
CA CYS A 76 -16.27 20.16 0.89
C CYS A 76 -16.40 19.91 2.41
N SER A 77 -17.58 20.18 2.97
CA SER A 77 -17.88 20.01 4.40
C SER A 77 -17.62 18.59 4.88
N ASP A 78 -17.99 17.62 4.06
CA ASP A 78 -17.99 16.21 4.45
C ASP A 78 -16.65 15.53 4.20
N CYS A 79 -15.79 16.15 3.39
CA CYS A 79 -14.49 15.59 3.02
C CYS A 79 -13.56 15.46 4.22
N GLY A 80 -13.60 16.39 5.19
CA GLY A 80 -12.78 16.28 6.39
C GLY A 80 -13.09 15.02 7.20
N ASN A 81 -14.36 14.75 7.45
CA ASN A 81 -14.81 13.55 8.17
C ASN A 81 -14.49 12.29 7.38
N HIS A 82 -14.82 12.29 6.07
CA HIS A 82 -14.56 11.16 5.19
C HIS A 82 -13.07 10.80 5.15
N LEU A 83 -12.18 11.79 4.97
CA LEU A 83 -10.72 11.59 4.92
C LEU A 83 -10.16 11.04 6.24
N ASN A 84 -10.69 11.47 7.39
CA ASN A 84 -10.28 10.96 8.70
C ASN A 84 -10.71 9.51 8.96
N THR A 85 -11.78 9.05 8.29
CA THR A 85 -12.26 7.66 8.39
C THR A 85 -11.56 6.70 7.41
N LEU A 86 -10.68 7.21 6.53
CA LEU A 86 -9.97 6.37 5.58
C LEU A 86 -8.91 5.54 6.29
N GLU A 87 -9.21 4.26 6.51
CA GLU A 87 -8.23 3.29 6.98
C GLU A 87 -7.47 2.68 5.78
N GLY A 88 -6.15 2.60 5.91
CA GLY A 88 -5.29 1.84 5.01
C GLY A 88 -4.31 2.70 4.20
N PRO A 89 -3.02 2.30 4.12
CA PRO A 89 -1.95 3.05 3.46
C PRO A 89 -2.02 3.05 1.92
N ARG A 90 -3.09 2.47 1.33
CA ARG A 90 -3.19 2.19 -0.10
C ARG A 90 -4.03 3.22 -0.88
N LYS A 91 -4.72 4.12 -0.18
CA LYS A 91 -5.55 5.14 -0.82
C LYS A 91 -4.71 6.36 -1.19
N ILE A 92 -4.84 6.80 -2.44
CA ILE A 92 -4.19 8.00 -2.96
C ILE A 92 -5.19 9.14 -2.88
N LEU A 93 -4.81 10.22 -2.20
CA LEU A 93 -5.65 11.39 -2.05
C LEU A 93 -5.41 12.34 -3.24
N VAL A 94 -6.48 12.70 -3.94
CA VAL A 94 -6.43 13.59 -5.10
C VAL A 94 -7.28 14.82 -4.84
N GLY A 95 -6.62 15.95 -4.58
CA GLY A 95 -7.29 17.23 -4.41
C GLY A 95 -7.75 17.78 -5.75
N THR A 96 -9.06 17.91 -5.95
CA THR A 96 -9.68 18.41 -7.19
C THR A 96 -10.53 19.65 -6.91
N PHE A 97 -10.87 20.41 -7.96
CA PHE A 97 -11.61 21.68 -7.89
C PHE A 97 -10.99 22.78 -7.03
N ASP A 98 -9.70 22.64 -6.70
CA ASP A 98 -8.96 23.58 -5.87
C ASP A 98 -7.57 23.82 -6.43
N LYS A 99 -6.96 24.93 -5.99
CA LYS A 99 -5.54 25.19 -6.23
C LYS A 99 -4.71 24.39 -5.24
N GLN A 100 -3.56 23.88 -5.70
CA GLN A 100 -2.56 23.17 -4.90
C GLN A 100 -2.36 23.72 -3.47
N PRO A 101 -2.10 25.01 -3.22
CA PRO A 101 -1.85 25.51 -1.86
C PRO A 101 -3.04 25.32 -0.89
N ARG A 102 -4.27 25.25 -1.39
CA ARG A 102 -5.45 24.97 -0.55
C ARG A 102 -5.51 23.50 -0.16
N ILE A 103 -5.20 22.62 -1.10
CA ILE A 103 -5.13 21.17 -0.87
C ILE A 103 -4.05 20.86 0.16
N GLU A 104 -2.84 21.39 -0.03
CA GLU A 104 -1.72 21.19 0.89
C GLU A 104 -2.04 21.67 2.31
N LYS A 105 -2.70 22.83 2.44
CA LYS A 105 -3.15 23.36 3.73
C LYS A 105 -4.17 22.43 4.41
N LEU A 106 -5.11 21.87 3.65
CA LEU A 106 -6.10 20.93 4.19
C LEU A 106 -5.45 19.63 4.66
N VAL A 107 -4.55 19.06 3.84
CA VAL A 107 -3.86 17.81 4.17
C VAL A 107 -2.93 17.99 5.37
N ALA A 108 -2.22 19.12 5.45
CA ALA A 108 -1.40 19.47 6.61
C ALA A 108 -2.26 19.63 7.88
N LYS A 109 -3.45 20.24 7.77
CA LYS A 109 -4.40 20.39 8.89
C LYS A 109 -4.91 19.03 9.38
N LEU A 110 -5.22 18.12 8.47
CA LEU A 110 -5.78 16.81 8.78
C LEU A 110 -4.70 15.76 9.15
N LYS A 111 -3.41 16.08 9.00
CA LYS A 111 -2.27 15.20 9.30
C LYS A 111 -2.40 13.82 8.63
N LEU A 112 -2.91 13.79 7.40
CA LEU A 112 -3.18 12.54 6.71
C LEU A 112 -1.85 11.85 6.33
N PRO A 113 -1.66 10.56 6.67
CA PRO A 113 -0.43 9.82 6.35
C PRO A 113 -0.35 9.40 4.87
N ASN A 114 -1.40 9.67 4.09
CA ASN A 114 -1.58 9.15 2.75
C ASN A 114 -0.88 10.00 1.69
N ARG A 115 -0.52 9.37 0.57
CA ARG A 115 0.08 10.04 -0.59
C ARG A 115 -0.93 11.04 -1.17
N CYS A 116 -0.56 12.31 -1.16
CA CYS A 116 -1.38 13.42 -1.65
C CYS A 116 -0.93 13.88 -3.03
N PHE A 117 -1.91 14.23 -3.88
CA PHE A 117 -1.68 14.85 -5.17
C PHE A 117 -2.71 15.95 -5.44
N THR A 118 -2.36 16.89 -6.30
CA THR A 118 -3.29 17.86 -6.89
C THR A 118 -3.74 17.35 -8.27
N ASP A 119 -5.03 17.43 -8.58
CA ASP A 119 -5.57 16.98 -9.86
C ASP A 119 -5.01 17.79 -11.04
N ALA A 120 -4.43 17.10 -12.03
CA ALA A 120 -3.96 17.69 -13.29
C ALA A 120 -4.75 17.15 -14.50
N GLY A 121 -6.04 16.87 -14.32
CA GLY A 121 -6.97 16.47 -15.39
C GLY A 121 -7.48 15.01 -15.29
N VAL A 122 -7.02 14.27 -14.28
CA VAL A 122 -7.46 12.91 -13.99
C VAL A 122 -8.95 12.89 -13.61
N ALA A 123 -9.40 13.84 -12.78
CA ALA A 123 -10.80 13.90 -12.35
C ALA A 123 -11.75 14.05 -13.56
N LYS A 124 -11.37 14.87 -14.54
CA LYS A 124 -12.13 15.06 -15.79
C LYS A 124 -12.23 13.77 -16.61
N LYS A 125 -11.11 13.05 -16.76
CA LYS A 125 -11.06 11.78 -17.51
C LYS A 125 -11.89 10.69 -16.85
N LEU A 126 -11.88 10.64 -15.52
CA LEU A 126 -12.68 9.71 -14.72
C LEU A 126 -14.12 10.20 -14.45
N LYS A 127 -14.52 11.32 -15.07
CA LYS A 127 -15.87 11.93 -14.94
C LYS A 127 -16.28 12.14 -13.49
N VAL A 128 -15.36 12.60 -12.65
CA VAL A 128 -15.63 12.98 -11.26
C VAL A 128 -16.31 14.35 -11.28
N THR A 129 -17.56 14.42 -10.81
CA THR A 129 -18.36 15.64 -10.76
C THR A 129 -18.69 16.08 -9.33
N THR A 130 -18.52 15.19 -8.35
CA THR A 130 -18.84 15.41 -6.94
C THR A 130 -17.67 14.99 -6.06
N VAL A 131 -17.58 15.57 -4.86
CA VAL A 131 -16.60 15.24 -3.82
C VAL A 131 -17.29 15.18 -2.44
N PRO A 132 -16.86 14.28 -1.52
CA PRO A 132 -15.82 13.29 -1.71
C PRO A 132 -16.29 12.14 -2.62
N THR A 133 -15.38 11.59 -3.42
CA THR A 133 -15.69 10.44 -4.30
C THR A 133 -14.51 9.48 -4.33
N GLU A 134 -14.76 8.19 -4.12
CA GLU A 134 -13.75 7.14 -4.28
C GLU A 134 -13.86 6.49 -5.66
N ARG A 135 -12.72 6.23 -6.31
CA ARG A 135 -12.65 5.50 -7.58
C ARG A 135 -11.51 4.48 -7.54
N THR A 136 -11.83 3.25 -7.86
CA THR A 136 -10.82 2.23 -8.15
C THR A 136 -10.46 2.31 -9.63
N VAL A 137 -9.17 2.51 -9.92
CA VAL A 137 -8.66 2.54 -11.30
C VAL A 137 -7.79 1.30 -11.53
N THR A 138 -8.17 0.50 -12.52
CA THR A 138 -7.41 -0.65 -13.01
C THR A 138 -6.70 -0.31 -14.32
N LEU A 139 -5.76 -1.15 -14.75
CA LEU A 139 -5.09 -0.99 -16.04
C LEU A 139 -6.10 -0.89 -17.21
N GLU A 140 -7.09 -1.77 -17.23
CA GLU A 140 -8.18 -1.76 -18.23
C GLU A 140 -9.01 -0.47 -18.20
N THR A 141 -9.17 0.12 -17.01
CA THR A 141 -9.88 1.40 -16.85
C THR A 141 -9.03 2.55 -17.37
N ALA A 142 -7.72 2.48 -17.16
CA ALA A 142 -6.78 3.46 -17.69
C ALA A 142 -6.79 3.46 -19.23
N GLU A 143 -6.69 2.29 -19.84
CA GLU A 143 -6.70 2.14 -21.30
C GLU A 143 -8.01 2.64 -21.93
N ARG A 144 -9.16 2.28 -21.36
CA ARG A 144 -10.48 2.71 -21.85
C ARG A 144 -10.73 4.21 -21.77
N ASN A 145 -10.14 4.90 -20.80
CA ASN A 145 -10.31 6.34 -20.63
C ASN A 145 -9.18 7.16 -21.29
N SER A 146 -8.27 6.49 -22.00
CA SER A 146 -7.06 7.09 -22.56
C SER A 146 -6.33 7.91 -21.49
N LEU A 147 -6.09 7.25 -20.36
CA LEU A 147 -5.23 7.70 -19.27
C LEU A 147 -3.78 7.31 -19.57
#